data_AF-A0A392RKZ8-F1
#
_entry.id   AF-A0A392RKZ8-F1
#
_cell.length_a   1.000
_cell.length_b   1.000
_cell.length_c   1.000
_cell.angle_alpha   90.00
_cell.angle_beta   90.00
_cell.angle_gamma   90.00
#
_symmetry.space_group_name_H-M   'P 1'
#
loop_
_entity.id
_entity.type
_entity.pdbx_description
1 polymer ?
#
loop_
_entity_poly.entity_id
_entity_poly.type
_entity_poly.pdbx_seq_one_letter_code
_entity_poly.pdbx_strand_id
1 'polypeptide(L)' 'MGFRNLRAFNEALLAKQGWRLITHPSSLVAQVLKAKYYPNAQFLQAKPKQHMSYSWRSILQASWVLKKG' A
#
# COMPACT_ATOMS: atom_id res chain seq x y z
N MET A 1 1.90 15.70 -23.58
CA MET A 1 1.54 16.20 -22.24
C MET A 1 0.34 15.38 -21.71
N GLY A 2 0.54 14.26 -21.02
CA GLY A 2 -0.62 13.43 -20.60
C GLY A 2 -0.35 12.36 -19.53
N PHE A 3 0.88 11.85 -19.45
CA PHE A 3 1.19 10.71 -18.56
C PHE A 3 1.70 11.12 -17.16
N ARG A 4 2.23 12.34 -16.99
CA ARG A 4 2.75 12.81 -15.68
C ARG A 4 1.64 12.98 -14.63
N ASN A 5 0.47 13.49 -15.04
CA ASN A 5 -0.66 13.70 -14.13
C ASN A 5 -1.31 12.38 -13.68
N LEU A 6 -1.37 11.38 -14.58
CA LEU A 6 -1.92 10.06 -14.25
C LEU A 6 -1.07 9.32 -13.22
N ARG A 7 0.27 9.42 -13.34
CA ARG A 7 1.18 8.84 -12.36
C ARG A 7 1.02 9.49 -10.98
N ALA A 8 1.02 10.83 -10.92
CA ALA A 8 0.82 11.56 -9.67
C ALA A 8 -0.55 11.28 -9.04
N PHE A 9 -1.61 11.21 -9.86
CA PHE A 9 -2.96 10.88 -9.40
C PHE A 9 -3.05 9.43 -8.88
N ASN A 10 -2.41 8.49 -9.58
CA ASN A 10 -2.34 7.10 -9.15
C ASN A 10 -1.56 6.97 -7.83
N GLU A 11 -0.45 7.68 -7.67
CA GLU A 11 0.33 7.73 -6.43
C GLU A 11 -0.50 8.32 -5.27
N ALA A 12 -1.24 9.40 -5.49
CA ALA A 12 -2.13 9.98 -4.48
C ALA A 12 -3.28 9.03 -4.10
N LEU A 13 -3.87 8.35 -5.07
CA LEU A 13 -4.90 7.33 -4.82
C LEU A 13 -4.31 6.15 -4.03
N LEU A 14 -3.13 5.67 -4.40
CA LEU A 14 -2.43 4.61 -3.69
C LEU A 14 -2.14 5.03 -2.26
N ALA A 15 -1.58 6.23 -2.05
CA ALA A 15 -1.33 6.79 -0.72
C ALA A 15 -2.62 6.85 0.13
N LYS A 16 -3.75 7.28 -0.45
CA LYS A 16 -5.06 7.28 0.23
C LYS A 16 -5.50 5.87 0.65
N GLN A 17 -5.28 4.86 -0.20
CA GLN A 17 -5.59 3.48 0.16
C GLN A 17 -4.64 2.93 1.23
N GLY A 18 -3.34 3.21 1.12
CA GLY A 18 -2.36 2.87 2.15
C GLY A 18 -2.67 3.53 3.49
N TRP A 19 -3.12 4.78 3.49
CA TRP A 19 -3.54 5.50 4.68
C TRP A 19 -4.73 4.82 5.36
N ARG A 20 -5.74 4.40 4.58
CA ARG A 20 -6.87 3.64 5.13
C ARG A 20 -6.46 2.32 5.78
N LEU A 21 -5.46 1.63 5.25
CA LEU A 21 -4.92 0.40 5.86
C LEU A 21 -4.22 0.67 7.20
N ILE A 22 -3.65 1.87 7.37
CA ILE A 22 -3.03 2.31 8.63
C ILE A 22 -4.09 2.74 9.64
N THR A 23 -5.06 3.57 9.23
CA THR A 23 -6.05 4.15 10.15
C THR A 23 -7.21 3.20 10.47
N HIS A 24 -7.50 2.22 9.62
CA HIS A 24 -8.56 1.24 9.83
C HIS A 24 -8.02 -0.21 9.82
N PRO A 25 -7.16 -0.57 10.79
CA PRO A 25 -6.55 -1.90 10.85
C PRO A 25 -7.56 -3.02 11.13
N SER A 26 -8.74 -2.69 11.66
CA SER A 26 -9.84 -3.61 11.91
C SER A 26 -10.65 -3.96 10.66
N SER A 27 -10.46 -3.25 9.54
CA SER A 27 -11.15 -3.60 8.29
C SER A 27 -10.72 -4.98 7.81
N LEU A 28 -11.66 -5.76 7.24
CA LEU A 28 -11.37 -7.09 6.71
C LEU A 28 -10.19 -7.07 5.72
N VAL A 29 -10.15 -6.05 4.86
CA VAL A 29 -9.05 -5.85 3.90
C VAL A 29 -7.71 -5.67 4.61
N ALA A 30 -7.64 -4.84 5.66
CA ALA A 30 -6.40 -4.65 6.42
C ALA A 30 -5.97 -5.94 7.13
N GLN A 31 -6.90 -6.69 7.71
CA GLN A 31 -6.61 -7.96 8.39
C GLN A 31 -6.11 -9.03 7.41
N VAL A 32 -6.76 -9.19 6.25
CA VAL A 32 -6.36 -10.14 5.21
C VAL A 32 -4.99 -9.80 4.66
N LEU A 33 -4.74 -8.52 4.34
CA LEU A 33 -3.45 -8.07 3.83
C LEU A 33 -2.34 -8.22 4.87
N LYS A 34 -2.62 -7.91 6.15
CA LYS A 34 -1.70 -8.12 7.27
C LYS A 34 -1.33 -9.59 7.37
N ALA A 35 -2.32 -10.48 7.49
CA ALA A 35 -2.08 -11.92 7.62
C ALA A 35 -1.25 -12.48 6.46
N LYS A 36 -1.51 -12.02 5.23
CA LYS A 36 -0.83 -12.53 4.03
C LYS A 36 0.58 -11.97 3.83
N TYR A 37 0.78 -10.67 4.07
CA TYR A 37 1.99 -9.98 3.62
C TYR A 37 2.87 -9.46 4.76
N TYR A 38 2.30 -9.09 5.92
CA TYR A 38 3.01 -8.49 7.05
C TYR A 38 2.43 -8.93 8.42
N PRO A 39 2.35 -10.23 8.73
CA PRO A 39 1.59 -10.73 9.89
C PRO A 39 2.14 -10.20 11.23
N ASN A 40 3.47 -10.11 11.35
CA ASN A 40 4.18 -9.70 12.56
C ASN A 40 4.72 -8.26 12.47
N ALA A 41 4.22 -7.47 11.52
CA ALA A 41 4.73 -6.13 11.26
C ALA A 41 3.58 -5.14 11.04
N GLN A 42 3.92 -3.86 10.93
CA GLN A 42 2.99 -2.83 10.50
C GLN A 42 3.02 -2.67 8.98
N PHE A 43 1.97 -2.08 8.41
CA PHE A 43 1.88 -1.80 6.98
C PHE A 43 3.09 -1.03 6.44
N LEU A 44 3.58 -0.03 7.20
CA LEU A 44 4.77 0.74 6.85
C LEU A 44 6.05 -0.11 6.87
N GLN A 45 6.09 -1.21 7.61
CA GLN A 45 7.26 -2.09 7.69
C GLN A 45 7.19 -3.27 6.72
N ALA A 46 6.13 -3.34 5.90
CA ALA A 46 5.96 -4.41 4.94
C ALA A 46 7.11 -4.43 3.92
N LYS A 47 7.65 -5.62 3.67
CA LYS A 47 8.76 -5.83 2.74
C LYS A 47 8.28 -6.46 1.43
N PRO A 48 8.92 -6.16 0.30
CA PRO A 48 8.61 -6.83 -0.94
C PRO A 48 8.99 -8.33 -0.87
N LYS A 49 8.07 -9.19 -1.32
CA LYS A 49 8.27 -10.64 -1.51
C LYS A 49 8.28 -10.98 -3.00
N GLN A 50 9.09 -11.96 -3.43
CA GLN A 50 9.27 -12.32 -4.85
C GLN A 50 7.95 -12.73 -5.56
N HIS A 51 7.03 -13.40 -4.87
CA HIS A 51 5.76 -13.88 -5.45
C HIS A 51 4.53 -13.10 -4.96
N MET A 52 4.64 -11.77 -4.86
CA MET A 52 3.48 -10.97 -4.52
C MET A 52 2.53 -10.76 -5.69
N SER A 53 1.23 -10.58 -5.38
CA SER A 53 0.25 -10.18 -6.39
C SER A 53 0.54 -8.76 -6.88
N TYR A 54 0.13 -8.47 -8.11
CA TYR A 54 0.23 -7.13 -8.68
C TYR A 54 -0.47 -6.07 -7.79
N SER A 55 -1.67 -6.40 -7.29
CA SER A 55 -2.41 -5.52 -6.38
C SER A 55 -1.64 -5.21 -5.09
N TRP A 56 -0.96 -6.21 -4.51
CA TRP A 56 -0.12 -5.97 -3.33
C TRP A 56 1.10 -5.11 -3.67
N ARG A 57 1.68 -5.28 -4.86
CA ARG A 57 2.81 -4.46 -5.33
C ARG A 57 2.44 -2.98 -5.42
N SER A 58 1.25 -2.68 -5.93
CA SER A 58 0.72 -1.31 -5.98
C SER A 58 0.43 -0.75 -4.57
N ILE A 59 -0.18 -1.54 -3.69
CA ILE A 59 -0.43 -1.15 -2.30
C ILE A 59 0.89 -0.94 -1.54
N LEU A 60 1.90 -1.77 -1.77
CA LEU A 60 3.22 -1.63 -1.15
C LEU A 60 3.92 -0.35 -1.63
N GLN A 61 3.75 0.06 -2.88
CA GLN A 61 4.23 1.37 -3.34
C GLN A 61 3.58 2.53 -2.57
N ALA A 62 2.30 2.41 -2.17
CA ALA A 62 1.67 3.40 -1.30
C ALA A 62 2.41 3.60 0.02
N SER A 63 2.91 2.50 0.61
CA SER A 63 3.71 2.54 1.85
C SER A 63 5.00 3.35 1.66
N TRP A 64 5.64 3.25 0.49
CA TRP A 64 6.81 4.07 0.16
C TRP A 64 6.47 5.56 -0.04
N VAL A 65 5.34 5.85 -0.69
CA VAL A 65 4.88 7.24 -0.87
C VAL A 65 4.56 7.87 0.49
N LEU A 66 3.85 7.15 1.36
CA LEU A 66 3.51 7.60 2.72
C LEU A 66 4.71 7.75 3.65
N LYS A 67 5.84 7.09 3.37
CA LYS A 67 7.10 7.28 4.10
C LYS A 67 7.91 8.49 3.62
N LYS A 68 7.69 8.91 2.38
CA LYS A 68 8.44 10.00 1.75
C LYS A 68 7.77 11.36 1.92
N GLY A 69 6.46 11.38 2.17
CA GLY A 69 5.70 12.57 2.59
C GLY A 69 5.73 12.72 4.10
#